data_AF-G0NXE6-F1
#
_entry.id   AF-G0NXE6-F1
#
_cell.length_a   1.000
_cell.length_b   1.000
_cell.length_c   1.000
_cell.angle_alpha   90.00
_cell.angle_beta   90.00
_cell.angle_gamma   90.00
#
_symmetry.space_group_name_H-M   'P 1'
#
loop_
_entity.id
_entity.type
_entity.pdbx_description
1 polymer ?
#
loop_
_entity_poly.entity_id
_entity_poly.type
_entity_poly.pdbx_seq_one_letter_code
_entity_poly.pdbx_strand_id
1 'polypeptide(L)'
;MARGETVVYSALSSQETYSPIDGVPTQLDVTNVALQTRPMGLEEINDVKDKLDNTIDIYKSLLDVANAGLEFFEEESRKGAQKNIQIIAGLGDILKGVMMFIPKPEDPMVTQMNELAETVDRINEKIGQHYDEIKTLIIEINFYSNIFSPAFVLARYMRDCIKNPGPDSRECFKRAYLKHPPMRLHYLLTSCMDQKSTDPFQQAMDTLPRYSTFKKWKDIISRLLIQFMYLEAFASGHLGIGSISNCKLLLKKSQDVISMMYSWKQHYVNFQDFSYDLKKWLTPWLNANAGLSNAQKADEIKKRLDDYMTTCSFYVVVFDHYHNENEYWEDIKTQEYYYIRCYGPGGGNTFIHWDDVRFVSEKEWEAFKNKVQWYKKDDNKGRITQELKSNPIPHAGFTFVLGGLNEEIRHSSSFTPREEGPGWWTYPFDFGGPRNRRLVVGYSTR
;
A
#
# COMPACT_ATOMS: atom_id res chain seq x y z
N MET A 1 31.58 10.25 21.21
CA MET A 1 32.39 11.50 21.25
C MET A 1 31.87 12.42 20.16
N ALA A 2 31.79 13.73 20.42
CA ALA A 2 31.30 14.74 19.48
C ALA A 2 32.43 15.57 18.89
N ARG A 3 32.16 16.20 17.74
CA ARG A 3 33.09 17.10 17.06
C ARG A 3 33.08 18.46 17.76
N GLY A 4 34.20 18.84 18.37
CA GLY A 4 34.44 20.20 18.87
C GLY A 4 35.33 20.96 17.89
N GLU A 5 34.90 22.14 17.47
CA GLU A 5 35.74 23.06 16.70
C GLU A 5 36.39 24.04 17.67
N THR A 6 37.71 24.06 17.72
CA THR A 6 38.47 25.08 18.44
C THR A 6 39.27 25.87 17.43
N VAL A 7 39.06 27.19 17.39
CA VAL A 7 39.88 28.08 16.58
C VAL A 7 41.26 28.11 17.22
N VAL A 8 42.24 27.50 16.57
CA VAL A 8 43.61 27.42 17.09
C VAL A 8 44.42 28.64 16.69
N TYR A 9 44.04 29.25 15.56
CA TYR A 9 44.69 30.43 15.04
C TYR A 9 43.72 31.22 14.17
N SER A 10 43.60 32.51 14.46
CA SER A 10 42.93 33.48 13.60
C SER A 10 43.92 34.59 13.34
N ALA A 11 44.29 34.80 12.08
CA ALA A 11 45.11 35.94 11.69
C ALA A 11 44.57 36.57 10.41
N LEU A 12 44.69 37.89 10.38
CA LEU A 12 44.57 38.68 9.16
C LEU A 12 45.72 38.28 8.25
N SER A 13 45.41 37.84 7.02
CA SER A 13 46.45 37.55 6.03
C SER A 13 47.30 38.81 5.81
N SER A 14 48.59 38.75 6.18
CA SER A 14 49.50 39.89 6.05
C SER A 14 50.09 40.05 4.65
N GLN A 15 49.69 39.23 3.67
CA GLN A 15 50.16 39.36 2.30
C GLN A 15 49.02 39.10 1.30
N GLU A 16 48.81 40.13 0.47
CA GLU A 16 47.95 40.20 -0.72
C GLU A 16 46.43 40.35 -0.48
N THR A 17 45.95 41.57 -0.73
CA THR A 17 44.54 41.88 -0.99
C THR A 17 44.02 41.02 -2.13
N TYR A 18 43.06 40.14 -1.83
CA TYR A 18 42.29 39.43 -2.84
C TYR A 18 41.21 40.36 -3.40
N SER A 19 41.15 40.48 -4.72
CA SER A 19 40.07 41.18 -5.43
C SER A 19 39.13 40.14 -6.06
N PRO A 20 37.92 39.94 -5.54
CA PRO A 20 36.87 39.23 -6.27
C PRO A 20 36.50 39.98 -7.54
N ILE A 21 35.76 39.31 -8.44
CA ILE A 21 35.39 39.75 -9.80
C ILE A 21 34.72 41.14 -9.86
N ASP A 22 34.25 41.66 -8.72
CA ASP A 22 33.49 42.91 -8.58
C ASP A 22 34.38 44.11 -8.16
N GLY A 23 35.69 43.92 -8.01
CA GLY A 23 36.69 45.00 -7.87
C GLY A 23 36.80 45.66 -6.49
N VAL A 24 36.10 45.17 -5.45
CA VAL A 24 36.24 45.68 -4.08
C VAL A 24 37.26 44.83 -3.30
N PRO A 25 38.39 45.41 -2.86
CA PRO A 25 39.39 44.68 -2.07
C PRO A 25 38.77 44.17 -0.76
N THR A 26 38.83 42.87 -0.52
CA THR A 26 38.28 42.25 0.69
C THR A 26 39.41 41.62 1.50
N GLN A 27 39.48 41.91 2.80
CA GLN A 27 40.45 41.29 3.70
C GLN A 27 40.06 39.82 3.95
N LEU A 28 41.05 38.93 3.83
CA LEU A 28 40.89 37.48 4.02
C LEU A 28 41.25 37.13 5.46
N ASP A 29 40.24 36.78 6.25
CA ASP A 29 40.43 36.12 7.54
C ASP A 29 40.68 34.62 7.31
N VAL A 30 41.91 34.19 7.58
CA VAL A 30 42.27 32.77 7.51
C VAL A 30 42.12 32.19 8.92
N THR A 31 41.05 31.42 9.12
CA THR A 31 40.80 30.71 10.39
C THR A 31 41.30 29.28 10.27
N ASN A 32 42.28 28.89 11.10
CA ASN A 32 42.74 27.51 11.18
C ASN A 32 42.01 26.81 12.34
N VAL A 33 41.07 25.92 12.00
CA VAL A 33 40.24 25.19 12.96
C VAL A 33 40.86 23.82 13.19
N ALA A 34 41.30 23.53 14.42
CA ALA A 34 41.64 22.16 14.78
C ALA A 34 40.41 21.44 15.32
N LEU A 35 40.24 20.21 14.85
CA LEU A 35 39.19 19.32 15.32
C LEU A 35 39.68 18.68 16.62
N GLN A 36 39.07 19.06 17.74
CA GLN A 36 39.29 18.38 19.01
C GLN A 36 38.13 17.43 19.31
N THR A 37 38.50 16.30 19.88
CA THR A 37 37.56 15.25 20.29
C THR A 37 37.09 15.51 21.71
N ARG A 38 35.78 15.50 21.95
CA ARG A 38 35.19 15.55 23.30
C ARG A 38 34.18 14.42 23.50
N PRO A 39 33.93 13.98 24.75
CA PRO A 39 32.78 13.14 25.05
C PRO A 39 31.49 13.77 24.48
N MET A 40 30.59 12.92 23.96
CA MET A 40 29.26 13.42 23.60
C MET A 40 28.57 13.89 24.88
N GLY A 41 27.91 15.04 24.83
CA GLY A 41 27.03 15.49 25.90
C GLY A 41 25.78 14.63 25.94
N LEU A 42 25.09 14.62 27.09
CA LEU A 42 23.84 13.85 27.25
C LEU A 42 22.78 14.24 26.20
N GLU A 43 22.69 15.51 25.85
CA GLU A 43 21.77 16.02 24.82
C GLU A 43 22.08 15.45 23.43
N GLU A 44 23.36 15.31 23.07
CA GLU A 44 23.77 14.75 21.78
C GLU A 44 23.50 13.24 21.71
N ILE A 45 23.70 12.54 22.83
CA ILE A 45 23.35 11.11 22.94
C ILE A 45 21.84 10.93 22.76
N ASN A 46 21.03 11.79 23.39
CA ASN A 46 19.57 11.74 23.26
C ASN A 46 19.10 12.09 21.83
N ASP A 47 19.69 13.10 21.17
CA ASP A 47 19.36 13.44 19.77
C ASP A 47 19.72 12.30 18.81
N VAL A 48 20.86 11.63 19.00
CA VAL A 48 21.24 10.44 18.22
C VAL A 48 20.25 9.30 18.45
N LYS A 49 19.88 9.06 19.71
CA LYS A 49 18.91 8.05 20.12
C LYS A 49 17.56 8.28 19.44
N ASP A 50 17.05 9.51 19.53
CA ASP A 50 15.77 9.89 18.95
C ASP A 50 15.80 9.75 17.42
N LYS A 51 16.90 10.11 16.76
CA LYS A 51 17.05 9.91 15.30
C LYS A 51 17.08 8.43 14.91
N LEU A 52 17.73 7.57 15.70
CA LEU A 52 17.74 6.13 15.48
C LEU A 52 16.35 5.53 15.65
N ASP A 53 15.66 5.83 16.76
CA ASP A 53 14.30 5.33 17.03
C ASP A 53 13.32 5.80 15.95
N ASN A 54 13.35 7.09 15.58
CA ASN A 54 12.54 7.62 14.48
C ASN A 54 12.86 6.94 13.14
N THR A 55 14.13 6.63 12.86
CA THR A 55 14.51 5.94 11.62
C THR A 55 13.98 4.52 11.61
N ILE A 56 14.07 3.80 12.73
CA ILE A 56 13.50 2.46 12.91
C ILE A 56 11.99 2.51 12.66
N ASP A 57 11.27 3.46 13.25
CA ASP A 57 9.83 3.62 13.07
C ASP A 57 9.46 3.95 11.62
N ILE A 58 10.24 4.79 10.94
CA ILE A 58 10.08 5.06 9.51
C ILE A 58 10.20 3.76 8.70
N TYR A 59 11.25 2.97 8.92
CA TYR A 59 11.44 1.71 8.21
C TYR A 59 10.36 0.68 8.58
N LYS A 60 9.93 0.60 9.85
CA LYS A 60 8.79 -0.22 10.27
C LYS A 60 7.51 0.21 9.55
N SER A 61 7.25 1.51 9.43
CA SER A 61 6.10 2.02 8.67
C SER A 61 6.16 1.62 7.19
N LEU A 62 7.35 1.51 6.58
CA LEU A 62 7.48 0.99 5.21
C LEU A 62 7.10 -0.48 5.08
N LEU A 63 7.24 -1.28 6.14
CA LEU A 63 6.69 -2.64 6.14
C LEU A 63 5.16 -2.60 6.01
N ASP A 64 4.53 -1.53 6.50
CA ASP A 64 3.07 -1.31 6.52
C ASP A 64 2.54 -0.50 5.32
N VAL A 65 3.40 0.23 4.58
CA VAL A 65 3.07 1.00 3.35
C VAL A 65 2.46 0.14 2.22
N ALA A 66 2.40 -1.18 2.39
CA ALA A 66 1.69 -2.12 1.52
C ALA A 66 0.21 -1.76 1.26
N ASN A 67 -0.44 -1.02 2.17
CA ASN A 67 -1.85 -0.64 2.02
C ASN A 67 -2.08 0.81 1.58
N ALA A 68 -1.17 1.76 1.89
CA ALA A 68 -1.39 3.19 1.67
C ALA A 68 -1.32 3.61 0.17
N GLY A 69 -0.48 2.98 -0.64
CA GLY A 69 -0.44 3.29 -2.08
C GLY A 69 -0.15 4.75 -2.43
N LEU A 70 -1.06 5.38 -3.21
CA LEU A 70 -0.99 6.80 -3.58
C LEU A 70 -1.00 7.72 -2.36
N GLU A 71 -1.65 7.32 -1.25
CA GLU A 71 -1.76 8.12 -0.04
C GLU A 71 -0.40 8.47 0.53
N PHE A 72 0.61 7.58 0.41
CA PHE A 72 1.99 7.88 0.81
C PHE A 72 2.59 9.07 0.04
N PHE A 73 2.12 9.29 -1.19
CA PHE A 73 2.58 10.34 -2.09
C PHE A 73 1.62 11.54 -2.19
N GLU A 74 0.55 11.60 -1.41
CA GLU A 74 -0.36 12.76 -1.37
C GLU A 74 0.27 13.97 -0.65
N GLU A 75 -0.38 15.14 -0.73
CA GLU A 75 0.18 16.41 -0.25
C GLU A 75 0.48 16.44 1.25
N GLU A 76 -0.39 15.86 2.07
CA GLU A 76 -0.21 15.77 3.53
C GLU A 76 0.92 14.79 3.87
N SER A 77 0.96 13.64 3.21
CA SER A 77 2.01 12.63 3.32
C SER A 77 3.36 13.09 2.79
N ARG A 78 3.41 14.04 1.84
CA ARG A 78 4.65 14.67 1.34
C ARG A 78 5.37 15.47 2.41
N LYS A 79 4.65 16.11 3.35
CA LYS A 79 5.28 16.76 4.51
C LYS A 79 5.91 15.71 5.43
N GLY A 80 5.21 14.60 5.66
CA GLY A 80 5.74 13.44 6.37
C GLY A 80 6.98 12.84 5.69
N ALA A 81 6.94 12.63 4.38
CA ALA A 81 8.05 12.10 3.61
C ALA A 81 9.29 13.02 3.64
N GLN A 82 9.11 14.34 3.60
CA GLN A 82 10.21 15.30 3.74
C GLN A 82 10.86 15.23 5.13
N LYS A 83 10.05 15.12 6.20
CA LYS A 83 10.55 14.91 7.56
C LYS A 83 11.36 13.61 7.64
N ASN A 84 10.86 12.53 7.04
CA ASN A 84 11.54 11.24 7.02
C ASN A 84 12.90 11.30 6.28
N ILE A 85 12.95 12.00 5.14
CA ILE A 85 14.19 12.24 4.39
C ILE A 85 15.23 12.97 5.26
N GLN A 86 14.82 14.00 6.01
CA GLN A 86 15.72 14.75 6.88
C GLN A 86 16.26 13.90 8.03
N ILE A 87 15.42 13.04 8.63
CA ILE A 87 15.83 12.11 9.70
C ILE A 87 16.89 11.13 9.17
N ILE A 88 16.67 10.53 7.99
CA ILE A 88 17.62 9.58 7.39
C ILE A 88 18.92 10.26 6.96
N ALA A 89 18.86 11.47 6.41
CA ALA A 89 20.07 12.25 6.12
C ALA A 89 20.86 12.56 7.39
N GLY A 90 20.16 12.96 8.47
CA GLY A 90 20.77 13.19 9.78
C GLY A 90 21.45 11.94 10.36
N LEU A 91 20.88 10.76 10.17
CA LEU A 91 21.54 9.50 10.52
C LEU A 91 22.84 9.29 9.73
N GLY A 92 22.83 9.57 8.42
CA GLY A 92 24.03 9.50 7.59
C GLY A 92 25.14 10.40 8.14
N ASP A 93 24.79 11.64 8.49
CA ASP A 93 25.71 12.60 9.11
C ASP A 93 26.27 12.12 10.46
N ILE A 94 25.42 11.50 11.30
CA ILE A 94 25.84 10.89 12.56
C ILE A 94 26.88 9.80 12.29
N LEU A 95 26.61 8.87 11.36
CA LEU A 95 27.54 7.79 11.03
C LEU A 95 28.87 8.29 10.47
N LYS A 96 28.84 9.39 9.69
CA LYS A 96 30.06 10.07 9.24
C LYS A 96 30.89 10.59 10.41
N GLY A 97 30.24 11.06 11.48
CA GLY A 97 30.89 11.44 12.75
C GLY A 97 31.36 10.23 13.57
N VAL A 98 30.56 9.18 13.66
CA VAL A 98 30.89 7.92 14.36
C VAL A 98 32.10 7.25 13.73
N MET A 99 32.28 7.28 12.40
CA MET A 99 33.47 6.72 11.74
C MET A 99 34.81 7.32 12.17
N MET A 100 34.82 8.46 12.87
CA MET A 100 36.04 8.99 13.51
C MET A 100 36.38 8.26 14.83
N PHE A 101 35.54 7.32 15.30
CA PHE A 101 35.63 6.63 16.59
C PHE A 101 35.10 5.19 16.51
N ILE A 102 35.75 4.23 17.17
CA ILE A 102 35.19 2.89 17.34
C ILE A 102 34.30 2.90 18.59
N PRO A 103 32.96 2.76 18.50
CA PRO A 103 32.11 2.69 19.68
C PRO A 103 32.45 1.43 20.51
N LYS A 104 32.40 1.54 21.84
CA LYS A 104 32.62 0.38 22.72
C LYS A 104 31.39 -0.54 22.65
N PRO A 105 31.54 -1.88 22.72
CA PRO A 105 30.45 -2.84 22.52
C PRO A 105 29.25 -2.71 23.48
N GLU A 106 29.44 -2.10 24.66
CA GLU A 106 28.42 -1.95 25.71
C GLU A 106 27.60 -0.65 25.59
N ASP A 107 27.79 0.13 24.51
CA ASP A 107 27.10 1.41 24.30
C ASP A 107 25.65 1.18 23.79
N PRO A 108 24.62 1.78 24.41
CA PRO A 108 23.23 1.73 23.94
C PRO A 108 23.06 2.08 22.45
N MET A 109 23.92 2.94 21.90
CA MET A 109 23.94 3.30 20.49
C MET A 109 24.21 2.09 19.58
N VAL A 110 25.10 1.16 20.00
CA VAL A 110 25.43 -0.06 19.24
C VAL A 110 24.22 -0.98 19.15
N THR A 111 23.43 -1.06 20.23
CA THR A 111 22.20 -1.89 20.26
C THR A 111 21.15 -1.36 19.28
N GLN A 112 20.90 -0.05 19.28
CA GLN A 112 19.94 0.57 18.35
C GLN A 112 20.40 0.54 16.89
N MET A 113 21.70 0.70 16.64
CA MET A 113 22.25 0.54 15.29
C MET A 113 22.09 -0.88 14.77
N ASN A 114 22.24 -1.89 15.64
CA ASN A 114 21.93 -3.28 15.29
C ASN A 114 20.45 -3.49 15.00
N GLU A 115 19.54 -2.96 15.84
CA GLU A 115 18.09 -3.04 15.56
C GLU A 115 17.72 -2.38 14.23
N LEU A 116 18.31 -1.23 13.92
CA LEU A 116 18.10 -0.57 12.64
C LEU A 116 18.63 -1.40 11.47
N ALA A 117 19.83 -1.96 11.59
CA ALA A 117 20.40 -2.83 10.57
C ALA A 117 19.52 -4.06 10.32
N GLU A 118 19.01 -4.69 11.38
CA GLU A 118 18.06 -5.80 11.31
C GLU A 118 16.72 -5.39 10.67
N THR A 119 16.24 -4.18 10.96
CA THR A 119 15.01 -3.64 10.35
C THR A 119 15.20 -3.40 8.85
N VAL A 120 16.33 -2.84 8.44
CA VAL A 120 16.70 -2.68 7.02
C VAL A 120 16.82 -4.06 6.34
N ASP A 121 17.42 -5.04 7.00
CA ASP A 121 17.49 -6.42 6.51
C ASP A 121 16.11 -7.03 6.32
N ARG A 122 15.20 -6.91 7.30
CA ARG A 122 13.83 -7.42 7.18
C ARG A 122 13.06 -6.81 6.01
N ILE A 123 13.30 -5.54 5.69
CA ILE A 123 12.66 -4.87 4.56
C ILE A 123 13.23 -5.38 3.25
N ASN A 124 14.55 -5.51 3.17
CA ASN A 124 15.22 -6.13 2.04
C ASN A 124 14.74 -7.58 1.85
N GLU A 125 14.59 -8.35 2.93
CA GLU A 125 14.04 -9.71 2.90
C GLU A 125 12.59 -9.72 2.43
N LYS A 126 11.70 -8.81 2.85
CA LYS A 126 10.33 -8.77 2.31
C LYS A 126 10.30 -8.43 0.82
N ILE A 127 11.10 -7.44 0.40
CA ILE A 127 11.28 -7.12 -1.03
C ILE A 127 11.86 -8.35 -1.78
N GLY A 128 12.76 -9.08 -1.12
CA GLY A 128 13.38 -10.31 -1.58
C GLY A 128 12.51 -11.56 -1.46
N GLN A 129 11.46 -11.63 -0.67
CA GLN A 129 10.54 -12.78 -0.64
C GLN A 129 9.64 -12.76 -1.87
N HIS A 130 9.34 -11.56 -2.37
CA HIS A 130 8.77 -11.42 -3.69
C HIS A 130 9.75 -11.86 -4.80
N TYR A 131 11.07 -12.00 -4.56
CA TYR A 131 12.09 -12.37 -5.56
C TYR A 131 11.82 -13.68 -6.29
N ASP A 132 11.54 -14.78 -5.59
CA ASP A 132 11.38 -16.09 -6.25
C ASP A 132 10.14 -16.11 -7.14
N GLU A 133 9.11 -15.39 -6.71
CA GLU A 133 7.88 -15.21 -7.47
C GLU A 133 8.00 -14.13 -8.55
N ILE A 134 8.83 -13.12 -8.33
CA ILE A 134 9.18 -12.08 -9.30
C ILE A 134 10.02 -12.73 -10.40
N LYS A 135 10.92 -13.66 -10.10
CA LYS A 135 11.74 -14.35 -11.10
C LYS A 135 10.91 -15.28 -11.99
N THR A 136 9.79 -15.81 -11.49
CA THR A 136 8.82 -16.57 -12.29
C THR A 136 7.87 -15.66 -13.09
N LEU A 137 7.64 -14.42 -12.65
CA LEU A 137 6.76 -13.44 -13.30
C LEU A 137 7.49 -12.44 -14.20
N ILE A 138 8.77 -12.18 -13.96
CA ILE A 138 9.63 -11.29 -14.73
C ILE A 138 10.10 -12.06 -15.95
N ILE A 139 9.50 -11.69 -17.08
CA ILE A 139 10.04 -12.01 -18.40
C ILE A 139 11.24 -11.07 -18.70
N GLU A 140 11.31 -9.91 -18.05
CA GLU A 140 12.21 -8.81 -18.37
C GLU A 140 13.52 -8.79 -17.52
N ILE A 141 14.60 -9.30 -18.12
CA ILE A 141 15.93 -9.42 -17.49
C ILE A 141 16.53 -8.05 -17.13
N ASN A 142 16.20 -6.97 -17.85
CA ASN A 142 16.76 -5.64 -17.61
C ASN A 142 16.21 -4.96 -16.35
N PHE A 143 14.93 -5.13 -16.00
CA PHE A 143 14.35 -4.61 -14.77
C PHE A 143 15.08 -5.20 -13.58
N TYR A 144 15.29 -6.53 -13.61
CA TYR A 144 15.99 -7.21 -12.55
C TYR A 144 17.46 -6.79 -12.47
N SER A 145 18.20 -6.93 -13.57
CA SER A 145 19.66 -6.77 -13.59
C SER A 145 20.10 -5.30 -13.45
N ASN A 146 19.32 -4.35 -13.96
CA ASN A 146 19.72 -2.95 -14.03
C ASN A 146 19.04 -2.05 -12.99
N ILE A 147 17.95 -2.50 -12.35
CA ILE A 147 17.21 -1.69 -11.37
C ILE A 147 17.15 -2.41 -10.03
N PHE A 148 16.50 -3.58 -9.97
CA PHE A 148 16.20 -4.27 -8.73
C PHE A 148 17.48 -4.71 -7.99
N SER A 149 18.36 -5.44 -8.68
CA SER A 149 19.61 -5.95 -8.10
C SER A 149 20.54 -4.82 -7.62
N PRO A 150 20.80 -3.75 -8.42
CA PRO A 150 21.55 -2.59 -7.95
C PRO A 150 20.96 -1.90 -6.71
N ALA A 151 19.64 -1.72 -6.64
CA ALA A 151 18.95 -1.12 -5.49
C ALA A 151 19.22 -1.94 -4.21
N PHE A 152 19.11 -3.26 -4.32
CA PHE A 152 19.33 -4.18 -3.23
C PHE A 152 20.80 -4.19 -2.77
N VAL A 153 21.75 -4.13 -3.70
CA VAL A 153 23.19 -4.03 -3.39
C VAL A 153 23.49 -2.74 -2.62
N LEU A 154 22.91 -1.60 -3.02
CA LEU A 154 23.07 -0.33 -2.31
C LEU A 154 22.52 -0.40 -0.88
N ALA A 155 21.33 -0.97 -0.69
CA ALA A 155 20.72 -1.09 0.63
C ALA A 155 21.50 -2.02 1.55
N ARG A 156 22.10 -3.08 1.00
CA ARG A 156 23.01 -3.95 1.74
C ARG A 156 24.25 -3.19 2.21
N TYR A 157 24.87 -2.39 1.35
CA TYR A 157 26.02 -1.60 1.74
C TYR A 157 25.66 -0.47 2.72
N MET A 158 24.49 0.16 2.58
CA MET A 158 23.97 1.10 3.58
C MET A 158 23.82 0.41 4.95
N ARG A 159 23.25 -0.80 4.98
CA ARG A 159 23.19 -1.60 6.21
C ARG A 159 24.59 -1.90 6.76
N ASP A 160 25.55 -2.26 5.92
CA ASP A 160 26.92 -2.52 6.36
C ASP A 160 27.56 -1.27 6.98
N CYS A 161 27.27 -0.07 6.47
CA CYS A 161 27.66 1.20 7.09
C CYS A 161 27.01 1.41 8.46
N ILE A 162 25.77 0.95 8.66
CA ILE A 162 25.05 1.05 9.94
C ILE A 162 25.60 0.01 10.94
N LYS A 163 25.73 -1.25 10.53
CA LYS A 163 26.13 -2.37 11.40
C LYS A 163 27.60 -2.33 11.76
N ASN A 164 28.45 -1.99 10.80
CA ASN A 164 29.90 -1.94 10.94
C ASN A 164 30.43 -0.59 10.41
N PRO A 165 30.24 0.51 11.15
CA PRO A 165 30.72 1.82 10.73
C PRO A 165 32.24 1.81 10.58
N GLY A 166 32.75 2.09 9.38
CA GLY A 166 34.18 2.06 9.13
C GLY A 166 34.56 2.53 7.72
N PRO A 167 35.84 2.84 7.49
CA PRO A 167 36.32 3.34 6.20
C PRO A 167 36.01 2.36 5.06
N ASP A 168 36.10 1.07 5.32
CA ASP A 168 35.83 0.03 4.32
C ASP A 168 34.34 -0.04 3.93
N SER A 169 33.42 -0.06 4.91
CA SER A 169 31.98 -0.08 4.62
C SER A 169 31.53 1.18 3.88
N ARG A 170 32.07 2.35 4.28
CA ARG A 170 31.83 3.62 3.59
C ARG A 170 32.34 3.61 2.15
N GLU A 171 33.55 3.13 1.90
CA GLU A 171 34.11 3.10 0.55
C GLU A 171 33.38 2.08 -0.35
N CYS A 172 32.98 0.93 0.19
CA CYS A 172 32.12 -0.03 -0.48
C CYS A 172 30.77 0.60 -0.87
N PHE A 173 30.10 1.27 0.06
CA PHE A 173 28.85 1.98 -0.22
C PHE A 173 29.03 3.09 -1.26
N LYS A 174 30.09 3.90 -1.13
CA LYS A 174 30.42 4.97 -2.08
C LYS A 174 30.63 4.44 -3.50
N ARG A 175 31.40 3.36 -3.66
CA ARG A 175 31.62 2.73 -4.98
C ARG A 175 30.33 2.22 -5.59
N ALA A 176 29.49 1.57 -4.79
CA ALA A 176 28.19 1.11 -5.25
C ALA A 176 27.28 2.29 -5.65
N TYR A 177 27.23 3.34 -4.83
CA TYR A 177 26.45 4.55 -5.07
C TYR A 177 26.87 5.25 -6.36
N LEU A 178 28.16 5.48 -6.58
CA LEU A 178 28.65 6.15 -7.79
C LEU A 178 28.36 5.33 -9.06
N LYS A 179 28.36 4.00 -8.96
CA LYS A 179 28.00 3.12 -10.07
C LYS A 179 26.51 3.14 -10.37
N HIS A 180 25.69 3.20 -9.32
CA HIS A 180 24.23 3.10 -9.39
C HIS A 180 23.52 4.19 -8.56
N PRO A 181 23.64 5.48 -8.90
CA PRO A 181 22.96 6.52 -8.12
C PRO A 181 21.44 6.30 -8.13
N PRO A 182 20.73 6.48 -6.99
CA PRO A 182 19.28 6.26 -6.92
C PRO A 182 18.48 7.01 -7.99
N MET A 183 18.88 8.24 -8.31
CA MET A 183 18.29 9.01 -9.41
C MET A 183 18.41 8.31 -10.78
N ARG A 184 19.56 7.67 -11.06
CA ARG A 184 19.75 6.90 -12.30
C ARG A 184 18.87 5.66 -12.31
N LEU A 185 18.76 4.96 -11.19
CA LEU A 185 17.89 3.79 -11.06
C LEU A 185 16.42 4.16 -11.28
N HIS A 186 15.99 5.31 -10.76
CA HIS A 186 14.66 5.85 -11.04
C HIS A 186 14.45 6.10 -12.54
N TYR A 187 15.38 6.76 -13.24
CA TYR A 187 15.22 7.00 -14.69
C TYR A 187 15.17 5.70 -15.50
N LEU A 188 15.99 4.71 -15.12
CA LEU A 188 15.93 3.38 -15.73
C LEU A 188 14.58 2.72 -15.49
N LEU A 189 14.03 2.84 -14.28
CA LEU A 189 12.69 2.35 -13.94
C LEU A 189 11.61 3.00 -14.79
N THR A 190 11.58 4.33 -14.85
CA THR A 190 10.61 5.06 -15.68
C THR A 190 10.73 4.64 -17.14
N SER A 191 11.95 4.59 -17.69
CA SER A 191 12.17 4.16 -19.07
C SER A 191 11.75 2.72 -19.33
N CYS A 192 11.93 1.83 -18.34
CA CYS A 192 11.50 0.44 -18.41
C CYS A 192 9.97 0.34 -18.47
N MET A 193 9.28 1.21 -17.73
CA MET A 193 7.83 1.24 -17.67
C MET A 193 7.21 1.96 -18.88
N ASP A 194 7.89 2.94 -19.48
CA ASP A 194 7.37 3.72 -20.62
C ASP A 194 7.06 2.86 -21.87
N GLN A 195 7.74 1.73 -22.05
CA GLN A 195 7.52 0.82 -23.18
C GLN A 195 6.82 -0.45 -22.72
N LYS A 196 5.66 -0.76 -23.32
CA LYS A 196 4.85 -1.94 -22.99
C LYS A 196 5.64 -3.26 -23.03
N SER A 197 6.57 -3.41 -23.98
CA SER A 197 7.39 -4.62 -24.12
C SER A 197 8.47 -4.76 -23.04
N THR A 198 8.80 -3.71 -22.31
CA THR A 198 9.78 -3.74 -21.21
C THR A 198 9.14 -3.49 -19.85
N ASP A 199 7.85 -3.13 -19.79
CA ASP A 199 7.15 -2.86 -18.55
C ASP A 199 6.75 -4.17 -17.86
N PRO A 200 7.41 -4.56 -16.76
CA PRO A 200 7.14 -5.83 -16.10
C PRO A 200 5.75 -5.83 -15.42
N PHE A 201 5.20 -4.67 -15.09
CA PHE A 201 3.85 -4.56 -14.56
C PHE A 201 2.80 -4.88 -15.63
N GLN A 202 2.86 -4.21 -16.79
CA GLN A 202 1.93 -4.50 -17.90
C GLN A 202 2.06 -5.94 -18.41
N GLN A 203 3.27 -6.49 -18.51
CA GLN A 203 3.46 -7.89 -18.90
C GLN A 203 2.76 -8.88 -17.95
N ALA A 204 2.87 -8.63 -16.63
CA ALA A 204 2.23 -9.47 -15.63
C ALA A 204 0.70 -9.31 -15.66
N MET A 205 0.21 -8.09 -15.84
CA MET A 205 -1.23 -7.82 -15.95
C MET A 205 -1.84 -8.39 -17.24
N ASP A 206 -1.12 -8.35 -18.37
CA ASP A 206 -1.53 -8.98 -19.62
C ASP A 206 -1.61 -10.51 -19.50
N THR A 207 -0.79 -11.11 -18.64
CA THR A 207 -0.78 -12.57 -18.40
C THR A 207 -1.87 -12.99 -17.42
N LEU A 208 -2.01 -12.27 -16.31
CA LEU A 208 -2.95 -12.59 -15.23
C LEU A 208 -3.59 -11.29 -14.69
N PRO A 209 -4.66 -10.78 -15.34
CA PRO A 209 -5.32 -9.52 -14.98
C PRO A 209 -6.17 -9.68 -13.71
N ARG A 210 -5.49 -9.79 -12.56
CA ARG A 210 -6.07 -9.96 -11.22
C ARG A 210 -5.70 -8.79 -10.32
N TYR A 211 -6.55 -8.49 -9.34
CA TYR A 211 -6.26 -7.44 -8.38
C TYR A 211 -5.03 -7.77 -7.54
N SER A 212 -4.86 -9.03 -7.13
CA SER A 212 -3.65 -9.50 -6.44
C SER A 212 -2.37 -9.23 -7.26
N THR A 213 -2.39 -9.47 -8.57
CA THR A 213 -1.28 -9.13 -9.48
C THR A 213 -0.97 -7.63 -9.46
N PHE A 214 -2.01 -6.80 -9.60
CA PHE A 214 -1.84 -5.34 -9.53
C PHE A 214 -1.28 -4.89 -8.17
N LYS A 215 -1.88 -5.36 -7.06
CA LYS A 215 -1.48 -5.00 -5.70
C LYS A 215 -0.02 -5.38 -5.45
N LYS A 216 0.39 -6.57 -5.88
CA LYS A 216 1.75 -7.07 -5.75
C LYS A 216 2.75 -6.18 -6.49
N TRP A 217 2.51 -5.87 -7.77
CA TRP A 217 3.41 -5.02 -8.54
C TRP A 217 3.47 -3.59 -8.03
N LYS A 218 2.31 -3.03 -7.65
CA LYS A 218 2.25 -1.72 -7.00
C LYS A 218 3.11 -1.70 -5.73
N ASP A 219 3.05 -2.73 -4.90
CA ASP A 219 3.85 -2.83 -3.68
C ASP A 219 5.35 -2.89 -3.99
N ILE A 220 5.78 -3.73 -4.93
CA ILE A 220 7.18 -3.84 -5.36
C ILE A 220 7.73 -2.49 -5.85
N ILE A 221 7.02 -1.84 -6.77
CA ILE A 221 7.46 -0.57 -7.36
C ILE A 221 7.45 0.55 -6.32
N SER A 222 6.41 0.63 -5.47
CA SER A 222 6.35 1.63 -4.40
C SER A 222 7.53 1.48 -3.43
N ARG A 223 7.85 0.25 -3.02
CA ARG A 223 9.00 -0.04 -2.15
C ARG A 223 10.33 0.37 -2.78
N LEU A 224 10.55 0.06 -4.07
CA LEU A 224 11.76 0.46 -4.79
C LEU A 224 11.90 1.99 -4.85
N LEU A 225 10.82 2.70 -5.18
CA LEU A 225 10.83 4.17 -5.25
C LEU A 225 11.16 4.80 -3.90
N ILE A 226 10.60 4.26 -2.81
CA ILE A 226 10.92 4.74 -1.46
C ILE A 226 12.36 4.41 -1.08
N GLN A 227 12.84 3.20 -1.40
CA GLN A 227 14.21 2.80 -1.18
C GLN A 227 15.19 3.72 -1.90
N PHE A 228 14.89 4.16 -3.14
CA PHE A 228 15.71 5.15 -3.85
C PHE A 228 15.82 6.47 -3.07
N MET A 229 14.70 6.98 -2.55
CA MET A 229 14.70 8.21 -1.75
C MET A 229 15.57 8.07 -0.50
N TYR A 230 15.50 6.92 0.18
CA TYR A 230 16.20 6.71 1.44
C TYR A 230 17.70 6.49 1.23
N LEU A 231 18.08 5.78 0.15
CA LEU A 231 19.47 5.64 -0.27
C LEU A 231 20.09 6.99 -0.65
N GLU A 232 19.35 7.85 -1.35
CA GLU A 232 19.81 9.20 -1.72
C GLU A 232 19.99 10.07 -0.46
N ALA A 233 19.04 10.03 0.47
CA ALA A 233 19.10 10.76 1.73
C ALA A 233 20.29 10.30 2.59
N PHE A 234 20.47 8.98 2.73
CA PHE A 234 21.58 8.40 3.47
C PHE A 234 22.93 8.77 2.87
N ALA A 235 23.08 8.70 1.54
CA ALA A 235 24.31 9.12 0.86
C ALA A 235 24.58 10.62 1.04
N SER A 236 23.55 11.47 0.98
CA SER A 236 23.67 12.91 1.20
C SER A 236 24.29 13.22 2.55
N GLY A 237 23.86 12.57 3.64
CA GLY A 237 24.47 12.74 4.96
C GLY A 237 25.81 12.01 5.12
N HIS A 238 25.81 10.69 4.84
CA HIS A 238 26.95 9.83 5.16
C HIS A 238 28.19 10.09 4.30
N LEU A 239 27.98 10.31 3.01
CA LEU A 239 29.06 10.49 2.04
C LEU A 239 29.29 11.96 1.72
N GLY A 240 28.30 12.83 1.96
CA GLY A 240 28.29 14.19 1.43
C GLY A 240 28.15 14.23 -0.09
N ILE A 241 27.68 13.15 -0.71
CA ILE A 241 27.42 13.04 -2.14
C ILE A 241 25.95 12.69 -2.34
N GLY A 242 25.26 13.45 -3.19
CA GLY A 242 23.80 13.48 -3.23
C GLY A 242 23.26 14.80 -2.67
N SER A 243 21.96 15.01 -2.77
CA SER A 243 21.34 16.22 -2.21
C SER A 243 19.91 15.98 -1.75
N ILE A 244 19.49 16.73 -0.73
CA ILE A 244 18.08 16.80 -0.32
C ILE A 244 17.19 17.24 -1.50
N SER A 245 17.73 18.06 -2.42
CA SER A 245 17.05 18.43 -3.66
C SER A 245 16.77 17.23 -4.57
N ASN A 246 17.71 16.29 -4.69
CA ASN A 246 17.49 15.03 -5.42
C ASN A 246 16.42 14.18 -4.75
N CYS A 247 16.37 14.13 -3.41
CA CYS A 247 15.32 13.41 -2.68
C CYS A 247 13.93 14.00 -2.98
N LYS A 248 13.80 15.33 -3.01
CA LYS A 248 12.54 16.01 -3.39
C LYS A 248 12.16 15.72 -4.85
N LEU A 249 13.14 15.66 -5.75
CA LEU A 249 12.91 15.31 -7.15
C LEU A 249 12.46 13.85 -7.31
N LEU A 250 13.10 12.92 -6.60
CA LEU A 250 12.70 11.50 -6.56
C LEU A 250 11.26 11.36 -6.06
N LEU A 251 10.90 12.07 -4.98
CA LEU A 251 9.53 12.04 -4.45
C LEU A 251 8.51 12.49 -5.50
N LYS A 252 8.77 13.61 -6.18
CA LYS A 252 7.91 14.13 -7.24
C LYS A 252 7.80 13.15 -8.41
N LYS A 253 8.93 12.63 -8.91
CA LYS A 253 8.91 11.71 -10.06
C LYS A 253 8.30 10.34 -9.72
N SER A 254 8.41 9.90 -8.46
CA SER A 254 7.77 8.68 -7.98
C SER A 254 6.24 8.76 -8.08
N GLN A 255 5.65 9.95 -7.85
CA GLN A 255 4.22 10.18 -8.07
C GLN A 255 3.81 9.92 -9.51
N ASP A 256 4.62 10.36 -10.47
CA ASP A 256 4.35 10.15 -11.90
C ASP A 256 4.30 8.65 -12.22
N VAL A 257 5.25 7.88 -11.70
CA VAL A 257 5.31 6.41 -11.87
C VAL A 257 4.08 5.72 -11.28
N ILE A 258 3.70 6.05 -10.04
CA ILE A 258 2.52 5.45 -9.41
C ILE A 258 1.24 5.87 -10.14
N SER A 259 1.10 7.14 -10.53
CA SER A 259 -0.05 7.64 -11.28
C SER A 259 -0.20 6.91 -12.61
N MET A 260 0.91 6.65 -13.30
CA MET A 260 0.94 5.87 -14.53
C MET A 260 0.45 4.43 -14.31
N MET A 261 0.88 3.76 -13.23
CA MET A 261 0.35 2.43 -12.89
C MET A 261 -1.17 2.45 -12.64
N TYR A 262 -1.68 3.47 -11.95
CA TYR A 262 -3.12 3.62 -11.72
C TYR A 262 -3.91 3.94 -12.98
N SER A 263 -3.32 4.67 -13.93
CA SER A 263 -3.89 4.88 -15.26
C SER A 263 -4.00 3.54 -16.00
N TRP A 264 -2.91 2.79 -16.08
CA TRP A 264 -2.91 1.50 -16.78
C TRP A 264 -3.84 0.48 -16.15
N LYS A 265 -3.91 0.45 -14.82
CA LYS A 265 -4.88 -0.35 -14.08
C LYS A 265 -6.31 -0.18 -14.61
N GLN A 266 -6.72 1.02 -15.05
CA GLN A 266 -8.05 1.24 -15.62
C GLN A 266 -8.26 0.49 -16.94
N HIS A 267 -7.21 0.25 -17.73
CA HIS A 267 -7.30 -0.54 -18.97
C HIS A 267 -7.62 -2.01 -18.71
N TYR A 268 -7.31 -2.53 -17.52
CA TYR A 268 -7.59 -3.91 -17.12
C TYR A 268 -8.93 -4.07 -16.41
N VAL A 269 -9.63 -2.97 -16.11
CA VAL A 269 -10.99 -3.03 -15.55
C VAL A 269 -11.94 -3.43 -16.67
N ASN A 270 -12.44 -4.66 -16.62
CA ASN A 270 -13.38 -5.17 -17.63
C ASN A 270 -14.60 -5.84 -16.98
N PHE A 271 -15.78 -5.28 -17.23
CA PHE A 271 -17.05 -5.78 -16.71
C PHE A 271 -17.48 -7.13 -17.32
N GLN A 272 -17.21 -7.36 -18.60
CA GLN A 272 -17.68 -8.55 -19.30
C GLN A 272 -16.90 -9.80 -18.87
N ASP A 273 -15.58 -9.67 -18.69
CA ASP A 273 -14.69 -10.79 -18.43
C ASP A 273 -14.95 -11.44 -17.07
N PHE A 274 -15.16 -10.66 -16.00
CA PHE A 274 -15.39 -11.26 -14.68
C PHE A 274 -16.74 -11.97 -14.62
N SER A 275 -17.80 -11.39 -15.22
CA SER A 275 -19.15 -11.97 -15.12
C SER A 275 -19.23 -13.34 -15.81
N TYR A 276 -18.55 -13.49 -16.95
CA TYR A 276 -18.46 -14.74 -17.67
C TYR A 276 -17.61 -15.78 -16.90
N ASP A 277 -16.42 -15.39 -16.42
CA ASP A 277 -15.55 -16.29 -15.62
C ASP A 277 -16.27 -16.77 -14.35
N LEU A 278 -16.95 -15.87 -13.64
CA LEU A 278 -17.68 -16.18 -12.42
C LEU A 278 -18.83 -17.17 -12.70
N LYS A 279 -19.65 -16.92 -13.73
CA LYS A 279 -20.74 -17.83 -14.13
C LYS A 279 -20.23 -19.22 -14.50
N LYS A 280 -19.09 -19.29 -15.21
CA LYS A 280 -18.46 -20.56 -15.62
C LYS A 280 -17.88 -21.34 -14.43
N TRP A 281 -17.33 -20.62 -13.44
CA TRP A 281 -16.67 -21.24 -12.29
C TRP A 281 -17.64 -21.65 -11.17
N LEU A 282 -18.65 -20.83 -10.86
CA LEU A 282 -19.42 -20.92 -9.62
C LEU A 282 -20.16 -22.27 -9.47
N THR A 283 -20.98 -22.66 -10.45
CA THR A 283 -21.79 -23.88 -10.34
C THR A 283 -20.93 -25.16 -10.24
N PRO A 284 -19.90 -25.38 -11.10
CA PRO A 284 -19.00 -26.52 -10.94
C PRO A 284 -18.29 -26.53 -9.58
N TRP A 285 -17.82 -25.36 -9.13
CA TRP A 285 -17.13 -25.24 -7.85
C TRP A 285 -18.05 -25.55 -6.66
N LEU A 286 -19.28 -25.04 -6.65
CA LEU A 286 -20.28 -25.34 -5.63
C LEU A 286 -20.54 -26.85 -5.55
N ASN A 287 -20.74 -27.51 -6.69
CA ASN A 287 -20.98 -28.96 -6.75
C ASN A 287 -19.79 -29.77 -6.23
N ALA A 288 -18.57 -29.41 -6.61
CA ALA A 288 -17.37 -30.08 -6.12
C ALA A 288 -17.13 -29.88 -4.61
N ASN A 289 -17.67 -28.80 -4.04
CA ASN A 289 -17.47 -28.39 -2.65
C ASN A 289 -18.76 -28.44 -1.84
N ALA A 290 -19.68 -29.36 -2.18
CA ALA A 290 -20.99 -29.47 -1.53
C ALA A 290 -20.89 -29.66 0.00
N GLY A 291 -19.85 -30.37 0.47
CA GLY A 291 -19.60 -30.64 1.89
C GLY A 291 -19.08 -29.46 2.72
N LEU A 292 -18.76 -28.31 2.11
CA LEU A 292 -18.38 -27.11 2.85
C LEU A 292 -19.59 -26.46 3.53
N SER A 293 -19.37 -25.79 4.65
CA SER A 293 -20.42 -24.97 5.28
C SER A 293 -20.76 -23.73 4.44
N ASN A 294 -21.93 -23.12 4.68
CA ASN A 294 -22.31 -21.88 3.99
C ASN A 294 -21.29 -20.75 4.23
N ALA A 295 -20.69 -20.69 5.43
CA ALA A 295 -19.68 -19.69 5.76
C ALA A 295 -18.41 -19.89 4.92
N GLN A 296 -17.91 -21.13 4.82
CA GLN A 296 -16.75 -21.46 4.01
C GLN A 296 -17.01 -21.19 2.52
N LYS A 297 -18.21 -21.51 2.02
CA LYS A 297 -18.62 -21.19 0.66
C LYS A 297 -18.64 -19.69 0.41
N ALA A 298 -19.26 -18.92 1.30
CA ALA A 298 -19.34 -17.48 1.18
C ALA A 298 -17.96 -16.81 1.21
N ASP A 299 -17.04 -17.27 2.07
CA ASP A 299 -15.68 -16.75 2.18
C ASP A 299 -14.85 -17.02 0.93
N GLU A 300 -14.91 -18.22 0.34
CA GLU A 300 -14.15 -18.54 -0.88
C GLU A 300 -14.70 -17.82 -2.12
N ILE A 301 -16.04 -17.70 -2.22
CA ILE A 301 -16.66 -16.88 -3.27
C ILE A 301 -16.22 -15.42 -3.11
N LYS A 302 -16.30 -14.86 -1.90
CA LYS A 302 -15.83 -13.50 -1.60
C LYS A 302 -14.36 -13.33 -2.03
N LYS A 303 -13.48 -14.24 -1.64
CA LYS A 303 -12.06 -14.19 -1.98
C LYS A 303 -11.82 -14.14 -3.50
N ARG A 304 -12.59 -14.90 -4.28
CA ARG A 304 -12.52 -14.85 -5.75
C ARG A 304 -13.00 -13.51 -6.29
N LEU A 305 -14.08 -12.96 -5.72
CA LEU A 305 -14.63 -11.67 -6.13
C LEU A 305 -13.67 -10.51 -5.83
N ASP A 306 -13.02 -10.54 -4.66
CA ASP A 306 -12.00 -9.56 -4.25
C ASP A 306 -10.79 -9.53 -5.20
N ASP A 307 -10.58 -10.59 -6.00
CA ASP A 307 -9.44 -10.70 -6.90
C ASP A 307 -9.74 -10.29 -8.36
N TYR A 308 -11.00 -9.99 -8.71
CA TYR A 308 -11.34 -9.50 -10.05
C TYR A 308 -10.94 -8.04 -10.26
N MET A 309 -10.47 -7.74 -11.48
CA MET A 309 -10.24 -6.38 -11.95
C MET A 309 -11.56 -5.71 -12.37
N THR A 310 -12.33 -5.26 -11.39
CA THR A 310 -13.68 -4.69 -11.60
C THR A 310 -13.98 -3.58 -10.60
N THR A 311 -14.73 -2.57 -11.01
CA THR A 311 -15.16 -1.48 -10.13
C THR A 311 -16.44 -1.78 -9.37
N CYS A 312 -17.03 -2.94 -9.63
CA CYS A 312 -18.28 -3.33 -9.00
C CYS A 312 -18.08 -3.71 -7.54
N SER A 313 -19.11 -3.40 -6.75
CA SER A 313 -19.28 -3.96 -5.42
C SER A 313 -20.19 -5.18 -5.53
N PHE A 314 -19.96 -6.18 -4.69
CA PHE A 314 -20.68 -7.45 -4.70
C PHE A 314 -21.35 -7.74 -3.36
N TYR A 315 -22.51 -8.40 -3.43
CA TYR A 315 -23.08 -9.18 -2.36
C TYR A 315 -23.05 -10.65 -2.71
N VAL A 316 -22.66 -11.46 -1.73
CA VAL A 316 -22.70 -12.92 -1.75
C VAL A 316 -23.62 -13.36 -0.64
N VAL A 317 -24.66 -14.11 -0.99
CA VAL A 317 -25.62 -14.68 -0.05
C VAL A 317 -25.64 -16.18 -0.27
N VAL A 318 -25.19 -16.95 0.72
CA VAL A 318 -25.20 -18.42 0.71
C VAL A 318 -26.12 -18.89 1.82
N PHE A 319 -27.06 -19.79 1.52
CA PHE A 319 -28.07 -20.22 2.47
C PHE A 319 -28.60 -21.61 2.11
N ASP A 320 -29.21 -22.28 3.06
CA ASP A 320 -29.78 -23.61 2.89
C ASP A 320 -31.04 -23.59 1.99
N HIS A 321 -31.52 -24.78 1.65
CA HIS A 321 -32.81 -24.93 0.98
C HIS A 321 -33.95 -24.37 1.85
N TYR A 322 -34.87 -23.65 1.21
CA TYR A 322 -36.10 -23.19 1.84
C TYR A 322 -37.30 -24.00 1.35
N HIS A 323 -38.35 -24.02 2.16
CA HIS A 323 -39.57 -24.79 1.91
C HIS A 323 -40.79 -23.91 1.65
N ASN A 324 -40.78 -22.66 2.12
CA ASN A 324 -41.93 -21.76 2.00
C ASN A 324 -41.53 -20.27 2.08
N GLU A 325 -42.49 -19.39 1.75
CA GLU A 325 -42.31 -17.93 1.74
C GLU A 325 -42.01 -17.32 3.12
N ASN A 326 -42.25 -18.04 4.22
CA ASN A 326 -41.91 -17.54 5.55
C ASN A 326 -40.41 -17.65 5.83
N GLU A 327 -39.70 -18.56 5.16
CA GLU A 327 -38.24 -18.72 5.27
C GLU A 327 -37.49 -17.86 4.26
N TYR A 328 -38.03 -17.72 3.05
CA TYR A 328 -37.41 -16.98 1.96
C TYR A 328 -38.47 -16.30 1.07
N TRP A 329 -38.30 -15.01 0.85
CA TRP A 329 -39.05 -14.25 -0.14
C TRP A 329 -38.10 -13.34 -0.93
N GLU A 330 -38.34 -13.21 -2.24
CA GLU A 330 -37.54 -12.39 -3.12
C GLU A 330 -38.38 -11.50 -4.05
N ASP A 331 -37.84 -10.31 -4.33
CA ASP A 331 -38.29 -9.40 -5.39
C ASP A 331 -37.04 -8.85 -6.10
N ILE A 332 -36.88 -9.17 -7.38
CA ILE A 332 -35.72 -8.75 -8.17
C ILE A 332 -36.19 -7.92 -9.35
N LYS A 333 -35.67 -6.70 -9.40
CA LYS A 333 -35.97 -5.68 -10.41
C LYS A 333 -34.79 -5.43 -11.33
N THR A 334 -33.58 -5.78 -10.88
CA THR A 334 -32.37 -5.68 -11.69
C THR A 334 -32.36 -6.74 -12.78
N GLN A 335 -31.67 -6.44 -13.88
CA GLN A 335 -31.56 -7.35 -15.02
C GLN A 335 -30.72 -8.59 -14.64
N GLU A 336 -30.98 -9.73 -15.28
CA GLU A 336 -30.24 -11.00 -15.08
C GLU A 336 -28.72 -10.89 -15.31
N TYR A 337 -28.29 -9.79 -15.91
CA TYR A 337 -26.89 -9.46 -16.09
C TYR A 337 -26.18 -8.94 -14.83
N TYR A 338 -26.91 -8.58 -13.77
CA TYR A 338 -26.37 -8.01 -12.51
C TYR A 338 -26.46 -8.96 -11.32
N TYR A 339 -26.80 -10.23 -11.57
CA TYR A 339 -26.78 -11.25 -10.54
C TYR A 339 -26.55 -12.65 -11.09
N ILE A 340 -26.24 -13.58 -10.20
CA ILE A 340 -26.21 -15.03 -10.44
C ILE A 340 -27.05 -15.69 -9.35
N ARG A 341 -27.89 -16.64 -9.75
CA ARG A 341 -28.63 -17.55 -8.85
C ARG A 341 -28.23 -18.98 -9.13
N CYS A 342 -27.83 -19.69 -8.08
CA CYS A 342 -27.61 -21.12 -8.10
C CYS A 342 -28.50 -21.74 -7.03
N TYR A 343 -29.61 -22.35 -7.45
CA TYR A 343 -30.54 -23.05 -6.55
C TYR A 343 -30.27 -24.56 -6.60
N GLY A 344 -29.74 -25.14 -5.53
CA GLY A 344 -29.44 -26.56 -5.39
C GLY A 344 -27.97 -27.00 -5.50
N PRO A 345 -27.17 -26.49 -6.45
CA PRO A 345 -25.75 -26.83 -6.52
C PRO A 345 -25.02 -26.65 -5.19
N GLY A 346 -24.15 -27.60 -4.86
CA GLY A 346 -23.39 -27.57 -3.61
C GLY A 346 -24.23 -27.80 -2.34
N GLY A 347 -25.43 -28.35 -2.43
CA GLY A 347 -26.26 -28.71 -1.28
C GLY A 347 -26.99 -27.52 -0.63
N GLY A 348 -27.19 -26.43 -1.37
CA GLY A 348 -27.89 -25.24 -0.89
C GLY A 348 -28.13 -24.23 -2.01
N ASN A 349 -28.30 -22.96 -1.63
CA ASN A 349 -28.59 -21.85 -2.50
C ASN A 349 -27.48 -20.79 -2.44
N THR A 350 -27.20 -20.16 -3.57
CA THR A 350 -26.24 -19.05 -3.67
C THR A 350 -26.79 -17.96 -4.57
N PHE A 351 -26.76 -16.73 -4.07
CA PHE A 351 -27.06 -15.52 -4.80
C PHE A 351 -25.86 -14.59 -4.77
N ILE A 352 -25.43 -14.13 -5.95
CA ILE A 352 -24.42 -13.09 -6.06
C ILE A 352 -25.04 -11.92 -6.82
N HIS A 353 -24.98 -10.73 -6.27
CA HIS A 353 -25.39 -9.49 -6.94
C HIS A 353 -24.24 -8.51 -7.00
N TRP A 354 -24.20 -7.69 -8.04
CA TRP A 354 -23.23 -6.61 -8.16
C TRP A 354 -23.79 -5.37 -8.83
N ASP A 355 -23.24 -4.22 -8.45
CA ASP A 355 -23.52 -2.92 -9.06
C ASP A 355 -22.30 -2.00 -8.91
N ASP A 356 -22.22 -0.94 -9.72
CA ASP A 356 -21.17 0.09 -9.65
C ASP A 356 -21.69 1.32 -8.91
N VAL A 357 -21.67 1.26 -7.58
CA VAL A 357 -22.22 2.29 -6.69
C VAL A 357 -21.27 3.47 -6.41
N ARG A 358 -20.16 3.59 -7.15
CA ARG A 358 -19.12 4.61 -6.91
C ARG A 358 -19.62 6.04 -7.11
N PHE A 359 -20.63 6.22 -7.96
CA PHE A 359 -21.17 7.53 -8.32
C PHE A 359 -22.42 7.91 -7.54
N VAL A 360 -22.91 7.03 -6.64
CA VAL A 360 -24.06 7.33 -5.78
C VAL A 360 -23.65 8.39 -4.76
N SER A 361 -24.44 9.45 -4.60
CA SER A 361 -24.12 10.51 -3.64
C SER A 361 -24.29 10.03 -2.20
N GLU A 362 -23.53 10.61 -1.25
CA GLU A 362 -23.62 10.17 0.15
C GLU A 362 -25.00 10.40 0.78
N LYS A 363 -25.65 11.51 0.40
CA LYS A 363 -27.02 11.81 0.82
C LYS A 363 -28.01 10.74 0.35
N GLU A 364 -27.90 10.31 -0.91
CA GLU A 364 -28.75 9.29 -1.51
C GLU A 364 -28.51 7.92 -0.89
N TRP A 365 -27.24 7.58 -0.63
CA TRP A 365 -26.85 6.35 0.05
C TRP A 365 -27.41 6.27 1.47
N GLU A 366 -27.26 7.33 2.25
CA GLU A 366 -27.79 7.37 3.62
C GLU A 366 -29.33 7.35 3.62
N ALA A 367 -29.99 7.99 2.66
CA ALA A 367 -31.44 7.88 2.49
C ALA A 367 -31.87 6.43 2.19
N PHE A 368 -31.12 5.73 1.33
CA PHE A 368 -31.36 4.32 1.02
C PHE A 368 -31.20 3.43 2.26
N LYS A 369 -30.08 3.55 2.99
CA LYS A 369 -29.85 2.81 4.25
C LYS A 369 -30.97 3.04 5.26
N ASN A 370 -31.33 4.31 5.46
CA ASN A 370 -32.40 4.68 6.38
C ASN A 370 -33.74 4.08 5.98
N LYS A 371 -34.06 4.04 4.67
CA LYS A 371 -35.27 3.40 4.17
C LYS A 371 -35.27 1.88 4.39
N VAL A 372 -34.14 1.20 4.18
CA VAL A 372 -34.00 -0.24 4.47
C VAL A 372 -34.21 -0.50 5.97
N GLN A 373 -33.58 0.29 6.84
CA GLN A 373 -33.70 0.12 8.30
C GLN A 373 -35.07 0.52 8.85
N TRP A 374 -35.77 1.46 8.20
CA TRP A 374 -37.12 1.89 8.58
C TRP A 374 -38.12 0.74 8.62
N TYR A 375 -37.87 -0.34 7.88
CA TYR A 375 -38.70 -1.54 7.91
C TYR A 375 -38.64 -2.33 9.21
N LYS A 376 -37.62 -2.13 10.06
CA LYS A 376 -37.51 -2.79 11.37
C LYS A 376 -38.46 -2.21 12.40
N LYS A 377 -39.74 -2.53 12.26
CA LYS A 377 -40.83 -2.07 13.13
C LYS A 377 -41.79 -3.21 13.40
N ASP A 378 -42.39 -3.21 14.59
CA ASP A 378 -43.33 -4.26 15.01
C ASP A 378 -44.55 -4.37 14.09
N ASP A 379 -44.99 -3.25 13.49
CA ASP A 379 -46.08 -3.21 12.50
C ASP A 379 -45.83 -4.11 11.27
N ASN A 380 -44.56 -4.39 10.95
CA ASN A 380 -44.17 -5.23 9.82
C ASN A 380 -44.07 -6.72 10.18
N LYS A 381 -44.27 -7.10 11.44
CA LYS A 381 -44.24 -8.50 11.88
C LYS A 381 -45.35 -9.31 11.20
N GLY A 382 -44.95 -10.33 10.44
CA GLY A 382 -45.85 -11.18 9.65
C GLY A 382 -46.43 -10.51 8.40
N ARG A 383 -46.09 -9.24 8.12
CA ARG A 383 -46.62 -8.45 7.00
C ARG A 383 -45.56 -7.80 6.12
N ILE A 384 -44.28 -8.02 6.42
CA ILE A 384 -43.16 -7.38 5.72
C ILE A 384 -43.22 -7.51 4.19
N THR A 385 -43.60 -8.66 3.65
CA THR A 385 -43.66 -8.89 2.20
C THR A 385 -44.81 -8.12 1.55
N GLN A 386 -45.90 -7.87 2.28
CA GLN A 386 -47.01 -7.03 1.81
C GLN A 386 -46.59 -5.56 1.83
N GLU A 387 -45.93 -5.10 2.89
CA GLU A 387 -45.46 -3.72 3.00
C GLU A 387 -44.38 -3.42 1.95
N LEU A 388 -43.45 -4.33 1.68
CA LEU A 388 -42.44 -4.16 0.61
C LEU A 388 -43.07 -4.07 -0.79
N LYS A 389 -44.22 -4.71 -1.01
CA LYS A 389 -44.99 -4.61 -2.26
C LYS A 389 -45.75 -3.28 -2.38
N SER A 390 -46.32 -2.78 -1.28
CA SER A 390 -47.09 -1.52 -1.27
C SER A 390 -46.20 -0.27 -1.21
N ASN A 391 -45.03 -0.37 -0.58
CA ASN A 391 -44.15 0.75 -0.27
C ASN A 391 -42.68 0.45 -0.67
N PRO A 392 -42.41 0.07 -1.93
CA PRO A 392 -41.12 -0.47 -2.34
C PRO A 392 -39.96 0.47 -2.00
N ILE A 393 -38.79 -0.12 -1.73
CA ILE A 393 -37.57 0.64 -1.45
C ILE A 393 -37.09 1.26 -2.78
N PRO A 394 -36.94 2.60 -2.86
CA PRO A 394 -36.44 3.25 -4.06
C PRO A 394 -35.05 2.73 -4.43
N HIS A 395 -34.77 2.62 -5.73
CA HIS A 395 -33.50 2.12 -6.27
C HIS A 395 -33.14 0.69 -5.82
N ALA A 396 -34.08 -0.11 -5.32
CA ALA A 396 -33.82 -1.51 -5.00
C ALA A 396 -33.72 -2.36 -6.29
N GLY A 397 -32.52 -2.85 -6.60
CA GLY A 397 -32.28 -3.82 -7.66
C GLY A 397 -32.72 -5.24 -7.27
N PHE A 398 -32.57 -5.58 -5.99
CA PHE A 398 -33.18 -6.77 -5.41
C PHE A 398 -33.57 -6.52 -3.96
N THR A 399 -34.55 -7.28 -3.47
CA THR A 399 -35.00 -7.29 -2.09
C THR A 399 -35.25 -8.72 -1.65
N PHE A 400 -34.54 -9.18 -0.63
CA PHE A 400 -34.77 -10.48 0.01
C PHE A 400 -35.25 -10.31 1.43
N VAL A 401 -36.17 -11.18 1.84
CA VAL A 401 -36.49 -11.44 3.24
C VAL A 401 -36.16 -12.90 3.51
N LEU A 402 -35.14 -13.16 4.32
CA LEU A 402 -34.70 -14.53 4.61
C LEU A 402 -34.38 -14.72 6.09
N GLY A 403 -34.60 -15.92 6.62
CA GLY A 403 -34.10 -16.28 7.94
C GLY A 403 -34.39 -17.71 8.35
N GLY A 404 -33.51 -18.25 9.19
CA GLY A 404 -33.55 -19.64 9.62
C GLY A 404 -32.97 -20.63 8.61
N LEU A 405 -32.18 -20.14 7.65
CA LEU A 405 -31.62 -20.91 6.54
C LEU A 405 -30.10 -21.03 6.65
N ASN A 406 -29.54 -20.92 7.85
CA ASN A 406 -28.09 -20.87 8.08
C ASN A 406 -27.41 -19.87 7.13
N GLU A 407 -28.02 -18.70 6.99
CA GLU A 407 -27.67 -17.75 5.95
C GLU A 407 -26.38 -16.97 6.25
N GLU A 408 -25.52 -16.89 5.24
CA GLU A 408 -24.23 -16.24 5.29
C GLU A 408 -24.18 -15.15 4.22
N ILE A 409 -23.97 -13.91 4.66
CA ILE A 409 -23.89 -12.75 3.78
C ILE A 409 -22.47 -12.21 3.85
N ARG A 410 -21.86 -11.96 2.69
CA ARG A 410 -20.57 -11.29 2.55
C ARG A 410 -20.69 -10.16 1.55
N HIS A 411 -19.85 -9.14 1.73
CA HIS A 411 -19.62 -8.11 0.73
C HIS A 411 -18.20 -8.25 0.17
N SER A 412 -18.03 -7.90 -1.10
CA SER A 412 -16.74 -7.75 -1.75
C SER A 412 -16.74 -6.42 -2.48
N SER A 413 -15.62 -5.71 -2.41
CA SER A 413 -15.52 -4.32 -2.84
C SER A 413 -14.17 -4.11 -3.49
N SER A 414 -14.01 -4.65 -4.69
CA SER A 414 -12.82 -4.37 -5.50
C SER A 414 -12.92 -2.94 -6.02
N PHE A 415 -12.03 -2.06 -5.55
CA PHE A 415 -11.85 -0.70 -6.08
C PHE A 415 -13.03 0.28 -5.94
N THR A 416 -13.87 0.10 -4.94
CA THR A 416 -15.01 0.97 -4.62
C THR A 416 -14.83 1.58 -3.22
N PRO A 417 -15.14 2.87 -3.03
CA PRO A 417 -15.08 3.51 -1.72
C PRO A 417 -16.17 3.00 -0.76
N ARG A 418 -17.16 2.26 -1.26
CA ARG A 418 -18.22 1.67 -0.45
C ARG A 418 -17.86 0.23 -0.07
N GLU A 419 -17.10 0.10 1.03
CA GLU A 419 -16.63 -1.20 1.54
C GLU A 419 -17.79 -2.12 1.95
N GLU A 420 -18.97 -1.57 2.24
CA GLU A 420 -20.15 -2.28 2.74
C GLU A 420 -20.94 -3.02 1.62
N GLY A 421 -20.45 -2.99 0.38
CA GLY A 421 -21.04 -3.64 -0.79
C GLY A 421 -22.09 -2.80 -1.53
N PRO A 422 -22.80 -3.36 -2.53
CA PRO A 422 -23.71 -2.65 -3.42
C PRO A 422 -25.10 -2.40 -2.80
N GLY A 423 -25.26 -2.35 -1.47
CA GLY A 423 -26.58 -2.15 -0.88
C GLY A 423 -26.59 -2.00 0.64
N TRP A 424 -27.64 -2.52 1.28
CA TRP A 424 -27.75 -2.57 2.74
C TRP A 424 -28.58 -3.77 3.21
N TRP A 425 -28.33 -4.23 4.44
CA TRP A 425 -29.19 -5.22 5.08
C TRP A 425 -29.45 -4.90 6.55
N THR A 426 -30.55 -5.44 7.07
CA THR A 426 -30.89 -5.31 8.49
C THR A 426 -30.16 -6.34 9.34
N TYR A 427 -29.90 -6.00 10.60
CA TYR A 427 -29.72 -7.02 11.64
C TYR A 427 -30.95 -7.93 11.73
N PRO A 428 -30.83 -9.17 12.24
CA PRO A 428 -31.96 -10.05 12.45
C PRO A 428 -33.09 -9.34 13.22
N PHE A 429 -34.30 -9.38 12.68
CA PHE A 429 -35.50 -8.79 13.26
C PHE A 429 -36.68 -9.75 13.12
N ASP A 430 -37.65 -9.65 14.03
CA ASP A 430 -38.87 -10.46 13.97
C ASP A 430 -39.83 -9.88 12.91
N PHE A 431 -39.56 -10.19 11.66
CA PHE A 431 -40.48 -9.91 10.56
C PHE A 431 -41.62 -10.93 10.49
N GLY A 432 -41.82 -11.79 11.49
CA GLY A 432 -42.60 -13.02 11.41
C GLY A 432 -41.81 -14.17 10.78
N GLY A 433 -42.39 -15.37 10.75
CA GLY A 433 -41.72 -16.59 10.25
C GLY A 433 -41.15 -17.47 11.38
N PRO A 434 -40.41 -18.54 11.03
CA PRO A 434 -39.95 -19.54 12.01
C PRO A 434 -38.83 -19.04 12.95
N ARG A 435 -38.09 -18.00 12.53
CA ARG A 435 -37.00 -17.34 13.29
C ARG A 435 -36.92 -15.87 12.89
N ASN A 436 -36.11 -15.09 13.60
CA ASN A 436 -35.75 -13.73 13.18
C ASN A 436 -35.14 -13.76 11.77
N ARG A 437 -35.59 -12.83 10.93
CA ARG A 437 -35.22 -12.71 9.52
C ARG A 437 -34.42 -11.45 9.25
N ARG A 438 -33.75 -11.40 8.10
CA ARG A 438 -33.04 -10.23 7.60
C ARG A 438 -33.71 -9.75 6.32
N LEU A 439 -33.80 -8.43 6.19
CA LEU A 439 -34.10 -7.75 4.94
C LEU A 439 -32.76 -7.40 4.29
N VAL A 440 -32.50 -7.94 3.10
CA VAL A 440 -31.26 -7.70 2.32
C VAL A 440 -31.65 -7.01 1.02
N VAL A 441 -31.05 -5.86 0.74
CA VAL A 441 -31.45 -5.03 -0.40
C VAL A 441 -30.22 -4.60 -1.17
N GLY A 442 -30.19 -4.90 -2.46
CA GLY A 442 -29.17 -4.37 -3.39
C GLY A 442 -29.63 -3.04 -3.97
N TYR A 443 -28.75 -2.05 -3.93
CA TYR A 443 -28.90 -0.80 -4.66
C TYR A 443 -28.75 -1.05 -6.16
N SER A 444 -29.55 -0.39 -6.98
CA SER A 444 -29.35 -0.34 -8.42
C SER A 444 -29.17 1.08 -8.90
N THR A 445 -28.08 1.31 -9.63
CA THR A 445 -27.80 2.61 -10.25
C THR A 445 -28.59 2.86 -11.53
N ARG A 446 -29.54 1.98 -11.86
CA ARG A 446 -30.19 1.91 -13.17
C ARG A 446 -31.70 1.90 -13.10
#